data_AF-A0A4R4U8P4-F1
#
_entry.id   AF-A0A4R4U8P4-F1
#
_cell.length_a   1.000
_cell.length_b   1.000
_cell.length_c   1.000
_cell.angle_alpha   90.00
_cell.angle_beta   90.00
_cell.angle_gamma   90.00
#
_symmetry.space_group_name_H-M   'P 1'
#
loop_
_entity.id
_entity.type
_entity.pdbx_description
1 polymer ?
#
loop_
_entity_poly.entity_id
_entity_poly.type
_entity_poly.pdbx_seq_one_letter_code
_entity_poly.pdbx_strand_id
1 'polypeptide(L)'
;MSLIMPGWHGERSTRGLRATRISPLSDYQLLNGCLEEIVAADEGELWLLCDAQTRLAERVATAERLRAGPGPARPGAAGPGSESGSLTSGGR
;
A
#
# COMPACT_ATOMS: atom_id res chain seq x y z
N MET A 1 11.60 -17.87 -23.97
CA MET A 1 12.42 -17.98 -22.73
C MET A 1 11.87 -16.97 -21.76
N SER A 2 11.37 -17.42 -20.60
CA SER A 2 10.86 -16.53 -19.55
C SER A 2 12.04 -15.98 -18.75
N LEU A 3 12.08 -14.66 -18.54
CA LEU A 3 13.05 -14.04 -17.62
C LEU A 3 12.50 -14.19 -16.19
N ILE A 4 13.32 -14.68 -15.27
CA ILE A 4 12.91 -14.87 -13.87
C ILE A 4 13.07 -13.52 -13.15
N MET A 5 11.95 -12.83 -12.93
CA MET A 5 11.87 -11.59 -12.17
C MET A 5 10.76 -11.72 -11.11
N PRO A 6 11.05 -11.57 -9.81
CA PRO A 6 10.05 -11.78 -8.77
C PRO A 6 8.83 -10.87 -8.94
N GLY A 7 7.63 -11.45 -9.04
CA GLY A 7 6.38 -10.71 -9.22
C GLY A 7 6.09 -10.25 -10.65
N TRP A 8 6.93 -10.61 -11.62
CA TRP A 8 6.80 -10.22 -13.02
C TRP A 8 6.91 -11.42 -13.97
N HIS A 9 6.10 -11.41 -15.02
CA HIS A 9 6.23 -12.30 -16.17
C HIS A 9 6.95 -11.55 -17.29
N GLY A 10 8.20 -11.94 -17.58
CA GLY A 10 9.02 -11.34 -18.63
C GLY A 10 8.98 -12.13 -19.95
N GLU A 11 8.74 -11.43 -21.05
CA GLU A 11 8.75 -11.96 -22.41
C GLU A 11 9.61 -11.10 -23.36
N ARG A 12 10.15 -11.75 -24.39
CA ARG A 12 10.81 -11.05 -25.51
C ARG A 12 9.75 -10.69 -26.54
N SER A 13 9.72 -9.43 -26.95
CA SER A 13 8.84 -8.93 -28.02
C SER A 13 9.65 -8.45 -29.22
N THR A 14 8.98 -8.15 -30.33
CA THR A 14 9.61 -7.54 -31.52
C THR A 14 10.11 -6.11 -31.28
N ARG A 15 9.67 -5.45 -30.19
CA ARG A 15 10.02 -4.06 -29.85
C ARG A 15 11.00 -3.93 -28.68
N GLY A 16 11.57 -5.05 -28.23
CA GLY A 16 12.40 -5.11 -27.02
C GLY A 16 11.85 -6.11 -26.02
N LEU A 17 12.16 -5.92 -24.75
CA LEU A 17 11.67 -6.77 -23.67
C LEU A 17 10.46 -6.16 -22.99
N ARG A 18 9.53 -7.02 -22.60
CA ARG A 18 8.31 -6.64 -21.91
C ARG A 18 8.15 -7.46 -20.65
N ALA A 19 7.71 -6.82 -19.58
CA ALA A 19 7.35 -7.48 -18.34
C ALA A 19 5.93 -7.08 -17.94
N THR A 20 5.09 -8.07 -17.64
CA THR A 20 3.74 -7.86 -17.10
C THR A 20 3.70 -8.32 -15.66
N ARG A 21 3.07 -7.53 -14.80
CA ARG A 21 2.98 -7.84 -13.37
C ARG A 21 2.09 -9.05 -13.13
N ILE A 22 2.49 -9.95 -12.22
CA ILE A 22 1.74 -11.17 -11.92
C ILE A 22 0.54 -10.86 -11.02
N SER A 23 0.73 -9.98 -10.03
CA SER A 23 -0.32 -9.55 -9.12
C SER A 23 -0.97 -8.26 -9.61
N PRO A 24 -2.30 -8.12 -9.49
CA PRO A 24 -3.00 -6.90 -9.85
C PRO A 24 -2.58 -5.74 -8.92
N LEU A 25 -2.76 -4.52 -9.41
CA LEU A 25 -2.61 -3.29 -8.65
C LEU A 25 -3.97 -2.80 -8.14
N SER A 26 -4.00 -2.12 -6.99
CA SER A 26 -5.20 -1.40 -6.56
C SER A 26 -5.39 -0.13 -7.39
N ASP A 27 -6.62 0.40 -7.44
CA ASP A 27 -6.90 1.70 -8.07
C ASP A 27 -6.01 2.81 -7.47
N TYR A 28 -5.78 2.76 -6.16
CA TYR A 28 -4.88 3.70 -5.50
C TYR A 28 -3.44 3.58 -6.03
N GLN A 29 -2.94 2.37 -6.24
CA GLN A 29 -1.61 2.16 -6.81
C GLN A 29 -1.49 2.69 -8.23
N LEU A 30 -2.48 2.42 -9.09
CA LEU A 30 -2.51 2.91 -10.48
C LEU A 30 -2.55 4.45 -10.53
N LEU A 31 -3.41 5.08 -9.72
CA LEU A 31 -3.52 6.53 -9.63
C LEU A 31 -2.22 7.22 -9.13
N ASN A 32 -1.36 6.46 -8.44
CA ASN A 32 -0.08 6.96 -7.93
C ASN A 32 1.12 6.48 -8.76
N GLY A 33 0.90 6.07 -10.02
CA GLY A 33 1.97 5.82 -11.00
C GLY A 33 2.60 4.43 -10.95
N CYS A 34 1.98 3.47 -10.26
CA CYS A 34 2.38 2.06 -10.39
C CYS A 34 1.91 1.52 -11.74
N LEU A 35 2.77 0.76 -12.42
CA LEU A 35 2.49 0.24 -13.75
C LEU A 35 2.27 -1.28 -13.74
N GLU A 36 1.34 -1.76 -14.55
CA GLU A 36 1.10 -3.18 -14.78
C GLU A 36 2.07 -3.78 -15.81
N GLU A 37 2.66 -2.92 -16.64
CA GLU A 37 3.55 -3.29 -17.74
C GLU A 37 4.78 -2.39 -17.77
N ILE A 38 5.92 -3.01 -18.07
CA ILE A 38 7.19 -2.33 -18.33
C ILE A 38 7.78 -2.83 -19.65
N VAL A 39 8.32 -1.89 -20.42
CA VAL A 39 9.07 -2.16 -21.66
C VAL A 39 10.48 -1.61 -21.50
N ALA A 40 11.47 -2.37 -21.96
CA ALA A 40 12.88 -2.00 -21.89
C ALA A 40 13.64 -2.46 -23.14
N ALA A 41 14.78 -1.84 -23.41
CA ALA A 41 15.66 -2.17 -24.53
C ALA A 41 16.47 -3.45 -24.27
N ASP A 42 16.89 -3.69 -23.02
CA ASP A 42 17.67 -4.86 -22.63
C ASP A 42 17.27 -5.44 -21.27
N GLU A 43 17.84 -6.60 -20.93
CA GLU A 43 17.47 -7.38 -19.74
C GLU A 43 17.84 -6.68 -18.44
N GLY A 44 18.96 -5.93 -18.42
CA GLY A 44 19.41 -5.22 -17.24
C GLY A 44 18.51 -4.02 -16.93
N GLU A 45 18.16 -3.25 -17.97
CA GLU A 45 17.18 -2.18 -17.86
C GLU A 45 15.82 -2.71 -17.39
N LEU A 46 15.33 -3.81 -18.00
CA LEU A 46 14.05 -4.42 -17.62
C LEU A 46 14.03 -4.81 -16.14
N TRP A 47 15.11 -5.44 -15.67
CA TRP A 47 15.23 -5.89 -14.29
C TRP A 47 15.19 -4.70 -13.31
N LEU A 48 15.95 -3.63 -13.60
CA LEU A 48 16.00 -2.44 -12.77
C LEU A 48 14.65 -1.72 -12.69
N LEU A 49 13.97 -1.58 -13.83
CA LEU A 49 12.65 -0.96 -13.88
C LEU A 49 11.59 -1.78 -13.12
N CYS A 50 11.64 -3.12 -13.25
CA CYS A 50 10.75 -4.01 -12.50
C CYS A 50 10.99 -3.94 -10.99
N ASP A 51 12.24 -3.93 -10.51
CA ASP A 51 12.56 -3.78 -9.08
C ASP A 51 12.08 -2.42 -8.55
N ALA A 52 12.32 -1.34 -9.29
CA ALA A 52 11.85 -0.01 -8.94
C ALA A 52 10.33 0.06 -8.84
N GLN A 53 9.61 -0.52 -9.80
CA GLN A 53 8.14 -0.58 -9.81
C GLN A 53 7.59 -1.43 -8.67
N THR A 54 8.22 -2.57 -8.34
CA THR A 54 7.85 -3.37 -7.17
C THR A 54 7.96 -2.54 -5.89
N ARG A 55 9.10 -1.85 -5.68
CA ARG A 55 9.31 -1.00 -4.50
C ARG A 55 8.35 0.19 -4.44
N LEU A 56 8.01 0.78 -5.59
CA LEU A 56 7.01 1.85 -5.66
C LEU A 56 5.65 1.32 -5.22
N ALA A 57 5.20 0.21 -5.79
CA ALA A 57 3.92 -0.41 -5.47
C ALA A 57 3.79 -0.76 -3.98
N GLU A 58 4.83 -1.30 -3.36
CA GLU A 58 4.86 -1.61 -1.93
C GLU A 58 4.74 -0.35 -1.05
N ARG A 59 5.45 0.72 -1.41
CA ARG A 59 5.38 2.01 -0.69
C ARG A 59 4.01 2.65 -0.84
N VAL A 60 3.45 2.62 -2.04
CA VAL A 60 2.12 3.18 -2.31
C VAL A 60 1.03 2.38 -1.58
N ALA A 61 1.11 1.04 -1.56
CA ALA A 61 0.20 0.21 -0.77
C ALA A 61 0.31 0.51 0.73
N THR A 62 1.51 0.83 1.22
CA THR A 62 1.70 1.26 2.61
C THR A 62 1.03 2.60 2.88
N ALA A 63 1.17 3.58 1.97
CA ALA A 63 0.47 4.85 2.06
C ALA A 63 -1.06 4.69 2.02
N GLU A 64 -1.58 3.80 1.16
CA GLU A 64 -3.00 3.44 1.08
C GLU A 64 -3.53 2.95 2.44
N ARG A 65 -2.81 2.01 3.08
CA ARG A 65 -3.19 1.49 4.41
C ARG A 65 -3.15 2.55 5.50
N LEU A 66 -2.17 3.45 5.48
CA LEU A 66 -2.09 4.55 6.45
C LEU A 66 -3.26 5.54 6.28
N ARG A 67 -3.69 5.79 5.05
CA ARG A 67 -4.86 6.62 4.75
C ARG A 67 -6.17 5.98 5.23
N ALA A 68 -6.27 4.66 5.11
CA ALA A 68 -7.44 3.94 5.61
C ALA A 68 -7.57 4.03 7.14
N GLY A 69 -6.45 4.17 7.86
CA GLY A 69 -6.39 4.32 9.32
C GLY A 69 -7.01 3.14 10.09
N PRO A 70 -6.75 3.00 11.40
CA PRO A 70 -7.81 2.51 12.26
C PRO A 70 -8.89 3.60 12.22
N GLY A 71 -10.03 3.32 11.61
CA GLY A 71 -11.15 4.27 11.55
C GLY A 71 -11.43 4.88 12.94
N PRO A 72 -11.98 6.09 13.05
CA PRO A 72 -12.19 6.73 14.34
C PRO A 72 -12.95 5.77 15.25
N ALA A 73 -12.33 5.40 16.39
CA ALA A 73 -13.07 4.84 17.49
C ALA A 73 -14.24 5.80 17.74
N ARG A 74 -15.47 5.36 17.45
CA ARG A 74 -16.68 6.17 17.68
C ARG A 74 -16.60 6.66 19.13
N PRO A 75 -16.48 7.98 19.41
CA PRO A 75 -16.66 8.48 20.74
C PRO A 75 -18.17 8.46 21.01
N GLY A 76 -18.68 7.31 21.43
CA GLY A 76 -20.11 7.09 21.59
C GLY A 76 -20.53 5.78 22.24
N ALA A 77 -19.61 4.91 22.65
CA ALA A 77 -19.93 3.86 23.59
C ALA A 77 -19.90 4.46 25.01
N ALA A 78 -21.09 4.82 25.49
CA ALA A 78 -21.36 5.34 26.82
C ALA A 78 -20.65 4.53 27.92
N GLY A 79 -19.79 5.18 28.71
CA GLY A 79 -19.51 4.76 30.07
C GLY A 79 -20.53 5.39 31.00
N PRO A 80 -21.31 4.62 31.79
CA PRO A 80 -22.18 5.20 32.79
C PRO A 80 -21.40 5.48 34.08
N GLY A 81 -21.68 6.64 34.68
CA GLY A 81 -21.54 6.84 36.12
C GLY A 81 -20.19 7.34 36.62
N SER A 82 -20.01 8.66 36.65
CA SER A 82 -19.30 9.28 37.76
C SER A 82 -20.33 10.08 38.54
N GLU A 83 -20.89 9.44 39.56
CA GLU A 83 -21.82 10.06 40.50
C GLU A 83 -21.11 11.22 41.22
N SER A 84 -21.68 12.41 41.06
CA SER A 84 -21.40 13.55 41.93
C SER A 84 -21.97 13.27 43.31
N GLY A 85 -21.10 12.95 44.26
CA GLY A 85 -21.40 12.96 45.69
C GLY A 85 -20.71 14.15 46.36
N SER A 86 -21.37 15.30 46.35
CA SER A 86 -21.09 16.43 47.24
C SER A 86 -21.78 16.18 48.58
N LEU A 87 -21.07 16.37 49.71
CA LEU A 87 -21.52 16.66 51.10
C LEU A 87 -20.39 16.21 52.06
N THR A 88 -19.98 16.81 53.19
CA THR A 88 -20.16 18.07 53.95
C THR A 88 -19.22 17.98 55.16
N SER A 89 -18.79 19.14 55.72
CA SER A 89 -18.39 19.38 57.13
C SER A 89 -17.20 18.57 57.71
N GLY A 90 -16.15 19.15 58.28
CA GLY A 90 -16.17 20.14 59.37
C GLY A 90 -16.02 19.41 60.72
N GLY A 91 -14.86 19.52 61.37
CA GLY A 91 -14.64 18.96 62.72
C GLY A 91 -13.27 19.36 63.28
N ARG A 92 -13.30 20.02 64.44
CA ARG A 92 -12.22 20.71 65.16
C ARG A 92 -11.05 19.82 65.59
#